data_AF-A0A3B9L2D5-F1
#
_entry.id   AF-A0A3B9L2D5-F1
#
_cell.length_a   1.000
_cell.length_b   1.000
_cell.length_c   1.000
_cell.angle_alpha   90.00
_cell.angle_beta   90.00
_cell.angle_gamma   90.00
#
_symmetry.space_group_name_H-M   'P 1'
#
loop_
_entity.id
_entity.type
_entity.pdbx_description
1 polymer ?
#
loop_
_entity_poly.entity_id
_entity_poly.type
_entity_poly.pdbx_seq_one_letter_code
_entity_poly.pdbx_strand_id
1 'polypeptide(L)' 'NLPMLIKLAEVRGDLSLKDAAKVAAEAGRKYINIASELLTKSN' A
#
# COMPACT_ATOMS: atom_id res chain seq x y z
N ASN A 1 -1.79 0.44 9.00
CA ASN A 1 -1.51 -0.04 7.62
C ASN A 1 -0.01 0.12 7.36
N LEU A 2 0.76 -0.94 7.63
CA LEU A 2 2.22 -0.92 7.48
C LEU A 2 2.69 -0.77 6.01
N PRO A 3 2.11 -1.47 5.01
CA PRO A 3 2.46 -1.31 3.60
C PRO A 3 2.31 0.11 3.07
N MET A 4 1.24 0.81 3.46
CA MET A 4 1.04 2.21 3.10
C MET A 4 2.13 3.12 3.66
N LEU A 5 2.54 2.91 4.92
CA LEU A 5 3.60 3.70 5.55
C LEU A 5 4.97 3.45 4.89
N ILE A 6 5.27 2.19 4.58
CA ILE A 6 6.47 1.81 3.84
C ILE A 6 6.48 2.51 2.46
N LYS A 7 5.37 2.40 1.71
CA LYS A 7 5.31 3.00 0.37
C LYS A 7 5.35 4.53 0.42
N LEU A 8 4.74 5.14 1.43
CA LEU A 8 4.80 6.59 1.61
C LEU A 8 6.23 7.07 1.89
N ALA A 9 6.97 6.36 2.76
CA ALA A 9 8.37 6.69 3.05
C ALA A 9 9.25 6.53 1.81
N GLU A 10 9.01 5.50 1.01
CA GLU A 10 9.73 5.23 -0.24
C GLU A 10 9.58 6.38 -1.26
N VAL A 11 8.36 6.92 -1.46
CA VAL A 11 8.09 7.90 -2.52
C VAL A 11 8.09 9.36 -2.04
N ARG A 12 8.39 9.61 -0.75
CA ARG A 12 8.23 10.94 -0.13
C ARG A 12 9.12 12.02 -0.73
N GLY A 13 10.31 11.66 -1.20
CA GLY A 13 11.27 12.59 -1.80
C GLY A 13 11.04 12.87 -3.29
N ASP A 14 10.27 12.02 -3.97
CA ASP A 14 10.19 12.00 -5.43
C ASP A 14 8.87 12.56 -5.96
N LEU A 15 7.82 12.57 -5.14
CA LEU A 15 6.47 12.94 -5.53
C LEU A 15 5.93 14.14 -4.75
N SER A 16 4.96 14.84 -5.36
CA SER A 16 4.15 15.80 -4.62
C SER A 16 3.43 15.10 -3.46
N LEU A 17 3.11 15.84 -2.40
CA LEU A 17 2.40 15.29 -1.24
C LEU A 17 1.10 14.56 -1.64
N LYS A 18 0.39 15.12 -2.63
CA LYS A 18 -0.89 14.57 -3.12
C LYS A 18 -0.67 13.24 -3.84
N ASP A 19 0.33 13.16 -4.71
CA ASP A 19 0.62 11.95 -5.47
C ASP A 19 1.21 10.85 -4.59
N ALA A 20 2.11 11.22 -3.67
CA ALA A 20 2.66 10.32 -2.66
C ALA A 20 1.55 9.69 -1.80
N ALA A 21 0.59 10.50 -1.32
CA ALA A 21 -0.54 10.02 -0.55
C ALA A 21 -1.44 9.06 -1.36
N LYS A 22 -1.65 9.35 -2.64
CA LYS A 22 -2.47 8.50 -3.53
C LYS A 22 -1.83 7.13 -3.75
N VAL A 23 -0.53 7.11 -4.09
CA VAL A 23 0.23 5.88 -4.34
C VAL A 23 0.34 5.02 -3.07
N ALA A 24 0.61 5.63 -1.93
CA ALA A 24 0.66 4.93 -0.65
C ALA A 24 -0.69 4.26 -0.32
N ALA A 25 -1.80 4.98 -0.52
CA ALA A 25 -3.13 4.45 -0.25
C ALA A 25 -3.49 3.27 -1.18
N GLU A 26 -3.05 3.29 -2.44
CA GLU A 26 -3.22 2.17 -3.37
C GLU A 26 -2.43 0.93 -2.93
N ALA A 27 -1.18 1.10 -2.49
CA ALA A 27 -0.38 0.01 -1.94
C ALA A 27 -1.05 -0.61 -0.70
N GLY A 28 -1.61 0.24 0.16
CA GLY A 28 -2.39 -0.17 1.31
C GLY A 28 -3.59 -1.07 0.97
N ARG A 29 -4.38 -0.68 -0.04
CA ARG A 29 -5.54 -1.46 -0.50
C ARG A 29 -5.13 -2.80 -1.13
N LYS A 30 -4.09 -2.79 -1.97
CA LYS A 30 -3.56 -4.03 -2.59
C LYS A 30 -3.15 -5.06 -1.55
N TYR A 31 -2.50 -4.63 -0.48
CA TYR A 31 -2.04 -5.56 0.55
C TYR A 31 -3.20 -6.24 1.31
N ILE A 32 -4.28 -5.51 1.59
CA ILE A 32 -5.49 -6.09 2.19
C ILE A 32 -6.08 -7.15 1.25
N ASN A 33 -6.20 -6.85 -0.04
CA ASN A 33 -6.74 -7.79 -1.03
C ASN A 33 -5.88 -9.06 -1.14
N ILE A 34 -4.55 -8.91 -1.21
CA ILE A 34 -3.62 -10.04 -1.27
C ILE A 34 -3.74 -10.91 -0.01
N ALA A 35 -3.80 -10.29 1.18
CA ALA A 35 -3.99 -11.05 2.42
C ALA A 35 -5.30 -11.85 2.40
N SER A 36 -6.40 -11.26 1.94
CA SER A 36 -7.69 -11.96 1.78
C SER A 36 -7.63 -13.11 0.76
N GLU A 37 -6.95 -12.92 -0.37
CA GLU A 37 -6.75 -13.97 -1.38
C GLU A 37 -5.88 -15.12 -0.84
N LEU A 38 -4.81 -14.81 -0.11
CA LEU A 38 -3.94 -15.82 0.51
C LEU A 38 -4.68 -16.62 1.58
N LEU A 39 -5.50 -15.97 2.41
CA LEU A 39 -6.35 -16.65 3.38
C LEU A 39 -7.37 -17.57 2.70
N THR A 40 -7.97 -17.12 1.59
CA THR A 40 -8.91 -17.94 0.82
C THR A 40 -8.24 -19.15 0.18
N LYS A 41 -6.99 -19.03 -0.28
CA LYS A 41 -6.21 -20.15 -0.86
C LYS A 41 -5.65 -21.13 0.16
N SER A 42 -5.61 -20.75 1.44
CA SER A 42 -5.06 -21.56 2.52
C SER A 42 -6.13 -22.37 3.27
N ASN A 43 -7.40 -22.19 2.90
CA ASN A 43 -8.55 -23.01 3.32
C ASN A 43 -8.91 -24.04 2.24
#